data_AF-A0A430Q0C8-F1
#
_entry.id   AF-A0A430Q0C8-F1
#
_cell.length_a   1.000
_cell.length_b   1.000
_cell.length_c   1.000
_cell.angle_alpha   90.00
_cell.angle_beta   90.00
_cell.angle_gamma   90.00
#
_symmetry.space_group_name_H-M   'P 1'
#
loop_
_entity.id
_entity.type
_entity.pdbx_description
1 polymer ?
#
loop_
_entity_poly.entity_id
_entity_poly.type
_entity_poly.pdbx_seq_one_letter_code
_entity_poly.pdbx_strand_id
1 'polypeptide(L)'
;MISSQVELHRLNTGRTPRVISPLRLLKRYLYQYQGYVGAALVLGGVDSTGPHLYSIAPHGSTDKLPYITMGSGSLACMSVLESRFKFDMEQDEAVKLVRDGIAAGIFNDMGSGSNVDICIITKDGTTYIRSYDEANVKGKRAEKYNPPEGTTSVLHKSVHHVEFDVVTTRVVRDIPAHSVETMDLS
;
A
#
# COMPACT_ATOMS: atom_id res chain seq x y z
N MET A 1 0.87 -6.58 13.89
CA MET A 1 1.51 -6.52 15.23
C MET A 1 1.86 -5.09 15.64
N ILE A 2 2.81 -4.41 14.98
CA ILE A 2 3.24 -3.05 15.40
C ILE A 2 2.12 -2.01 15.34
N SER A 3 1.27 -2.04 14.31
CA SER A 3 0.11 -1.15 14.23
C SER A 3 -0.81 -1.21 15.46
N SER A 4 -1.00 -2.40 16.05
CA SER A 4 -1.82 -2.54 17.26
C SER A 4 -1.14 -1.93 18.50
N GLN A 5 0.18 -2.08 18.64
CA GLN A 5 0.92 -1.46 19.74
C GLN A 5 0.93 0.07 19.62
N VAL A 6 1.06 0.60 18.40
CA VAL A 6 0.98 2.03 18.12
C VAL A 6 -0.43 2.57 18.41
N GLU A 7 -1.47 1.83 18.05
CA GLU A 7 -2.85 2.23 18.34
C GLU A 7 -3.14 2.21 19.85
N LEU A 8 -2.70 1.19 20.58
CA LEU A 8 -2.78 1.17 22.05
C LEU A 8 -2.03 2.35 22.67
N HIS A 9 -0.85 2.70 22.14
CA HIS A 9 -0.10 3.86 22.59
C HIS A 9 -0.84 5.17 22.32
N ARG A 10 -1.47 5.30 21.14
CA ARG A 10 -2.31 6.46 20.78
C ARG A 10 -3.49 6.61 21.74
N LEU A 11 -4.22 5.53 21.99
CA LEU A 11 -5.39 5.52 22.89
C LEU A 11 -4.99 5.83 24.34
N ASN A 12 -3.87 5.29 24.81
CA ASN A 12 -3.40 5.53 26.17
C ASN A 12 -2.84 6.95 26.39
N THR A 13 -2.20 7.54 25.37
CA THR A 13 -1.62 8.89 25.49
C THR A 13 -2.58 10.00 25.06
N GLY A 14 -3.64 9.67 24.32
CA GLY A 14 -4.55 10.65 23.71
C GLY A 14 -3.88 11.55 22.67
N ARG A 15 -2.69 11.17 22.15
CA ARG A 15 -1.89 11.98 21.22
C ARG A 15 -1.51 11.18 19.98
N THR A 16 -1.33 11.87 18.86
CA THR A 16 -0.81 11.26 17.63
C THR A 16 0.60 10.71 17.88
N PRO A 17 0.85 9.42 17.61
CA PRO A 17 2.16 8.83 17.78
C PRO A 17 3.20 9.47 16.87
N ARG A 18 4.42 9.66 17.37
CA ARG A 18 5.57 10.09 16.55
C ARG A 18 6.09 8.94 15.70
N VAL A 19 6.69 9.22 14.54
CA VAL A 19 7.22 8.20 13.62
C VAL A 19 8.36 7.38 14.27
N ILE A 20 9.08 7.97 15.22
CA ILE A 20 10.15 7.29 15.96
C ILE A 20 9.64 6.13 16.85
N SER A 21 8.37 6.18 17.28
CA SER A 21 7.78 5.12 18.12
C SER A 21 7.66 3.78 17.38
N PRO A 22 6.96 3.68 16.23
CA PRO A 22 6.97 2.45 15.42
C PRO A 22 8.37 2.05 14.94
N LEU A 23 9.23 3.01 14.59
CA LEU A 23 10.62 2.73 14.20
C LEU A 23 11.37 1.95 15.29
N ARG A 24 11.29 2.41 16.54
CA ARG A 24 11.97 1.78 17.68
C ARG A 24 11.42 0.37 17.95
N LEU A 25 10.11 0.18 17.80
CA LEU A 25 9.47 -1.13 17.99
C LEU A 25 9.89 -2.10 16.89
N LEU A 26 9.88 -1.66 15.62
CA LEU A 26 10.28 -2.46 14.47
C LEU A 26 11.74 -2.90 14.55
N LYS A 27 12.67 -1.96 14.77
CA LYS A 27 14.09 -2.29 14.82
C LYS A 27 14.44 -3.23 15.97
N ARG A 28 13.81 -3.05 17.14
CA ARG A 28 14.01 -3.94 18.29
C ARG A 28 13.50 -5.35 17.97
N TYR A 29 12.32 -5.45 17.37
CA TYR A 29 11.75 -6.73 16.98
C TYR A 29 12.65 -7.44 15.97
N LEU A 30 13.01 -6.80 14.85
CA LEU A 30 13.86 -7.42 13.83
C LEU A 30 15.24 -7.81 14.36
N TYR A 31 15.84 -6.97 15.22
CA TYR A 31 17.10 -7.30 15.87
C TYR A 31 16.97 -8.50 16.81
N GLN A 32 15.86 -8.66 17.55
CA GLN A 32 15.66 -9.84 18.40
C GLN A 32 15.70 -11.15 17.61
N TYR A 33 15.23 -11.14 16.37
CA TYR A 33 15.29 -12.28 15.48
C TYR A 33 16.58 -12.35 14.65
N GLN A 34 17.57 -11.49 14.88
CA GLN A 34 18.91 -11.56 14.26
C GLN A 34 18.88 -11.79 12.73
N GLY A 35 17.90 -11.20 12.03
CA GLY A 35 17.73 -11.35 10.58
C GLY A 35 16.96 -12.58 10.09
N TYR A 36 16.50 -13.48 10.97
CA TYR A 36 15.61 -14.59 10.59
C TYR A 36 14.25 -14.11 10.07
N VAL A 37 13.81 -12.92 10.50
CA VAL A 37 12.65 -12.25 9.92
C VAL A 37 13.13 -11.39 8.75
N GLY A 38 12.96 -11.90 7.53
CA GLY A 38 13.37 -11.27 6.27
C GLY A 38 12.51 -10.08 5.83
N ALA A 39 12.27 -9.11 6.71
CA ALA A 39 11.45 -7.93 6.42
C ALA A 39 12.32 -6.70 6.13
N ALA A 40 12.31 -6.26 4.87
CA ALA A 40 12.87 -4.99 4.43
C ALA A 40 11.74 -3.95 4.38
N LEU A 41 11.81 -2.90 5.21
CA LEU A 41 10.70 -1.97 5.39
C LEU A 41 11.12 -0.54 5.07
N VAL A 42 10.19 0.21 4.46
CA VAL A 42 10.24 1.67 4.38
C VAL A 42 9.18 2.20 5.33
N LEU A 43 9.57 3.05 6.27
CA LEU A 43 8.69 3.68 7.23
C LEU A 43 8.68 5.19 6.97
N GLY A 44 7.56 5.68 6.45
CA GLY A 44 7.31 7.11 6.24
C GLY A 44 6.14 7.59 7.09
N GLY A 45 6.19 8.85 7.51
CA GLY A 45 5.06 9.50 8.18
C GLY A 45 5.34 10.97 8.47
N VAL A 46 4.27 11.69 8.81
CA VAL A 46 4.35 13.08 9.24
C VAL A 46 3.94 13.14 10.71
N ASP A 47 4.79 13.71 11.55
CA ASP A 47 4.48 13.95 12.95
C ASP A 47 4.62 15.43 13.33
N SER A 48 4.51 15.74 14.64
CA SER A 48 4.62 17.11 15.16
C SER A 48 5.94 17.80 14.81
N THR A 49 7.00 17.03 14.52
CA THR A 49 8.32 17.56 14.15
C THR A 49 8.54 17.63 12.63
N GLY A 50 7.59 17.13 11.84
CA GLY A 50 7.61 17.21 10.38
C GLY A 50 7.59 15.83 9.70
N PRO A 51 7.90 15.80 8.39
CA PRO A 51 7.98 14.55 7.63
C PRO A 51 9.25 13.78 7.98
N HIS A 52 9.12 12.46 8.14
CA HIS A 52 10.24 11.57 8.40
C HIS A 52 10.13 10.32 7.53
N LEU A 53 11.26 9.90 6.98
CA LEU A 53 11.39 8.70 6.16
C LEU A 53 12.58 7.87 6.65
N TYR A 54 12.34 6.59 6.87
CA TYR A 54 13.31 5.64 7.39
C TYR A 54 13.34 4.36 6.58
N SER A 55 14.54 3.81 6.36
CA SER A 55 14.74 2.43 5.91
C SER A 55 14.95 1.56 7.14
N ILE A 56 14.47 0.33 7.09
CA ILE A 56 14.72 -0.66 8.13
C ILE A 56 15.14 -1.95 7.44
N ALA A 57 16.39 -2.34 7.66
CA ALA A 57 16.93 -3.59 7.16
C ALA A 57 16.46 -4.79 8.01
N PRO A 58 16.42 -6.01 7.46
CA PRO A 58 15.96 -7.21 8.17
C PRO A 58 16.69 -7.53 9.48
N HIS A 59 17.94 -7.08 9.62
CA HIS A 59 18.76 -7.26 10.83
C HIS A 59 18.56 -6.14 11.87
N GLY A 60 17.66 -5.18 11.61
CA GLY A 60 17.32 -4.09 12.51
C GLY A 60 18.17 -2.81 12.36
N SER A 61 19.06 -2.73 11.37
CA SER A 61 19.70 -1.46 11.00
C SER A 61 18.66 -0.49 10.45
N THR A 62 18.85 0.81 10.72
CA THR A 62 17.91 1.86 10.34
C THR A 62 18.63 3.10 9.85
N ASP A 63 18.24 3.62 8.70
CA ASP A 63 18.77 4.88 8.16
C ASP A 63 17.65 5.92 7.99
N LYS A 64 17.98 7.20 8.13
CA LYS A 64 17.08 8.32 7.87
C LYS A 64 17.58 9.06 6.63
N LEU A 65 16.77 9.08 5.57
CA LEU A 65 17.17 9.63 4.27
C LEU A 65 16.02 10.44 3.66
N PRO A 66 16.31 11.41 2.78
CA PRO A 66 15.29 12.21 2.09
C PRO A 66 14.45 11.39 1.09
N TYR A 67 15.03 10.34 0.50
CA TYR A 67 14.37 9.36 -0.36
C TYR A 67 14.99 7.98 -0.15
N ILE A 68 14.21 6.93 -0.37
CA ILE A 68 14.60 5.55 -0.08
C ILE A 68 13.99 4.63 -1.13
N THR A 69 14.76 3.65 -1.59
CA THR A 69 14.29 2.56 -2.45
C THR A 69 14.61 1.22 -1.82
N MET A 70 13.66 0.28 -1.83
CA MET A 70 13.84 -1.09 -1.34
C MET A 70 13.23 -2.08 -2.34
N GLY A 71 13.56 -3.37 -2.22
CA GLY A 71 13.09 -4.42 -3.11
C GLY A 71 14.04 -4.72 -4.28
N SER A 72 13.66 -5.64 -5.16
CA SER A 72 14.48 -6.10 -6.29
C SER A 72 14.67 -5.02 -7.36
N GLY A 73 13.63 -4.26 -7.69
CA GLY A 73 13.68 -3.12 -8.62
C GLY A 73 14.27 -1.83 -8.04
N SER A 74 14.85 -1.88 -6.85
CA SER A 74 15.33 -0.69 -6.13
C SER A 74 16.43 0.08 -6.87
N LEU A 75 17.37 -0.62 -7.52
CA LEU A 75 18.47 0.02 -8.25
C LEU A 75 18.00 0.84 -9.47
N ALA A 76 17.00 0.34 -10.19
CA ALA A 76 16.39 1.06 -11.31
C ALA A 76 15.58 2.27 -10.83
N CYS A 77 14.89 2.15 -9.70
CA CYS A 77 14.21 3.30 -9.07
C CYS A 77 15.23 4.33 -8.57
N MET A 78 16.34 3.88 -7.99
CA MET A 78 17.39 4.75 -7.45
C MET A 78 18.02 5.63 -8.52
N SER A 79 18.33 5.08 -9.71
CA SER A 79 18.91 5.88 -10.81
C SER A 79 18.00 7.03 -11.25
N VAL A 80 16.69 6.81 -11.20
CA VAL A 80 15.68 7.83 -11.50
C VAL A 80 15.59 8.89 -10.40
N LEU A 81 15.66 8.49 -9.13
CA LEU A 81 15.65 9.42 -8.01
C LEU A 81 16.92 10.28 -7.99
N GLU A 82 18.10 9.66 -8.10
CA GLU A 82 19.39 10.37 -8.12
C GLU A 82 19.49 11.41 -9.25
N SER A 83 18.88 11.14 -10.41
CA SER A 83 18.97 12.04 -11.56
C SER A 83 18.05 13.26 -11.48
N ARG A 84 16.95 13.20 -10.71
CA ARG A 84 15.87 14.19 -10.79
C ARG A 84 15.38 14.71 -9.44
N PHE A 85 15.76 14.10 -8.33
CA PHE A 85 15.37 14.54 -7.00
C PHE A 85 15.88 15.95 -6.69
N LYS A 86 15.03 16.74 -6.06
CA LYS A 86 15.36 18.06 -5.52
C LYS A 86 14.75 18.18 -4.13
N PHE A 87 15.36 19.00 -3.28
CA PHE A 87 14.71 19.38 -2.03
C PHE A 87 13.51 20.29 -2.30
N ASP A 88 12.50 20.22 -1.43
CA ASP A 88 11.32 21.10 -1.45
C ASP A 88 10.54 21.08 -2.77
N MET A 89 10.37 19.89 -3.35
CA MET A 89 9.55 19.68 -4.55
C MET A 89 8.06 19.92 -4.27
N GLU A 90 7.36 20.43 -5.26
CA GLU A 90 5.89 20.49 -5.25
C GLU A 90 5.29 19.08 -5.28
N GLN A 91 4.09 18.93 -4.71
CA GLN A 91 3.44 17.62 -4.55
C GLN A 91 3.32 16.87 -5.89
N ASP A 92 2.88 17.55 -6.94
CA ASP A 92 2.67 16.92 -8.26
C ASP A 92 4.00 16.51 -8.92
N GLU A 93 5.06 17.29 -8.70
CA GLU A 93 6.41 16.96 -9.17
C GLU A 93 6.94 15.71 -8.45
N ALA A 94 6.75 15.64 -7.14
CA ALA A 94 7.16 14.50 -6.31
C ALA A 94 6.39 13.22 -6.68
N VAL A 95 5.07 13.32 -6.88
CA VAL A 95 4.21 12.21 -7.33
C VAL A 95 4.69 11.67 -8.68
N LYS A 96 4.99 12.55 -9.64
CA LYS A 96 5.49 12.15 -10.95
C LYS A 96 6.88 11.50 -10.87
N LEU A 97 7.77 12.04 -10.04
CA LEU A 97 9.11 11.46 -9.83
C LEU A 97 9.03 10.04 -9.27
N VAL A 98 8.20 9.84 -8.23
CA VAL A 98 7.99 8.51 -7.63
C VAL A 98 7.36 7.54 -8.64
N ARG A 99 6.33 7.97 -9.37
CA ARG A 99 5.71 7.16 -10.43
C ARG A 99 6.74 6.67 -11.43
N ASP A 100 7.57 7.57 -11.93
CA ASP A 100 8.57 7.22 -12.94
C ASP A 100 9.67 6.31 -12.37
N GLY A 101 10.07 6.50 -11.12
CA GLY A 101 11.02 5.61 -10.45
C GLY A 101 10.50 4.19 -10.31
N ILE A 102 9.24 4.03 -9.89
CA ILE A 102 8.58 2.72 -9.83
C ILE A 102 8.39 2.12 -11.22
N ALA A 103 8.00 2.93 -12.22
CA ALA A 103 7.89 2.47 -13.61
C ALA A 103 9.24 1.97 -14.15
N ALA A 104 10.36 2.64 -13.83
CA ALA A 104 11.69 2.15 -14.18
C ALA A 104 11.99 0.80 -13.50
N GLY A 105 11.59 0.61 -12.24
CA GLY A 105 11.65 -0.68 -11.57
C GLY A 105 10.83 -1.76 -12.31
N ILE A 106 9.57 -1.47 -12.65
CA ILE A 106 8.67 -2.38 -13.36
C ILE A 106 9.25 -2.84 -14.71
N PHE A 107 9.83 -1.94 -15.49
CA PHE A 107 10.33 -2.29 -16.82
C PHE A 107 11.73 -2.91 -16.83
N ASN A 108 12.49 -2.81 -15.74
CA ASN A 108 13.88 -3.30 -15.68
C ASN A 108 14.12 -4.43 -14.67
N ASP A 109 13.12 -4.81 -13.85
CA ASP A 109 13.21 -5.92 -12.90
C ASP A 109 12.09 -6.94 -13.13
N MET A 110 12.46 -8.22 -13.27
CA MET A 110 11.50 -9.31 -13.48
C MET A 110 10.66 -9.62 -12.24
N GLY A 111 11.14 -9.26 -11.05
CA GLY A 111 10.40 -9.42 -9.79
C GLY A 111 9.37 -8.31 -9.55
N SER A 112 9.38 -7.26 -10.38
CA SER A 112 8.52 -6.09 -10.26
C SER A 112 7.56 -6.02 -11.45
N GLY A 113 6.32 -5.56 -11.22
CA GLY A 113 5.32 -5.49 -12.29
C GLY A 113 3.95 -5.00 -11.81
N SER A 114 2.99 -4.99 -12.73
CA SER A 114 1.60 -4.53 -12.52
C SER A 114 1.45 -3.00 -12.43
N ASN A 115 0.55 -2.51 -11.57
CA ASN A 115 0.16 -1.10 -11.48
C ASN A 115 1.03 -0.37 -10.44
N VAL A 116 1.14 0.95 -10.60
CA VAL A 116 1.79 1.83 -9.63
C VAL A 116 0.77 2.32 -8.61
N ASP A 117 1.04 2.11 -7.33
CA ASP A 117 0.26 2.66 -6.21
C ASP A 117 0.98 3.85 -5.59
N ILE A 118 0.23 4.90 -5.22
CA ILE A 118 0.78 6.12 -4.61
C ILE A 118 0.07 6.42 -3.29
N CYS A 119 0.85 6.73 -2.27
CA CYS A 119 0.35 7.17 -0.97
C CYS A 119 0.93 8.55 -0.66
N ILE A 120 0.07 9.54 -0.48
CA ILE A 120 0.44 10.91 -0.13
C ILE A 120 0.10 11.12 1.34
N ILE A 121 1.11 11.37 2.16
CA ILE A 121 0.95 11.62 3.60
C ILE A 121 1.32 13.07 3.87
N THR A 122 0.34 13.86 4.30
CA THR A 122 0.50 15.28 4.67
C THR A 122 0.20 15.48 6.15
N LYS A 123 0.26 16.72 6.64
CA LYS A 123 -0.17 17.04 8.01
C LYS A 123 -1.68 16.90 8.19
N ASP A 124 -2.45 17.18 7.14
CA ASP A 124 -3.91 17.25 7.19
C ASP A 124 -4.54 15.86 7.02
N GLY A 125 -3.84 14.94 6.35
CA GLY A 125 -4.31 13.57 6.20
C GLY A 125 -3.49 12.72 5.24
N THR A 126 -4.01 11.53 4.99
CA THR A 126 -3.42 10.52 4.11
C THR A 126 -4.35 10.25 2.94
N THR A 127 -3.84 10.41 1.73
CA THR A 127 -4.55 10.05 0.50
C THR A 127 -3.87 8.85 -0.12
N TYR A 128 -4.62 7.76 -0.28
CA TYR A 128 -4.10 6.53 -0.85
C TYR A 128 -4.78 6.26 -2.20
N ILE A 129 -3.97 6.29 -3.26
CA ILE A 129 -4.39 6.15 -4.65
C ILE A 129 -3.88 4.79 -5.14
N ARG A 130 -4.80 3.83 -5.26
CA ARG A 130 -4.50 2.53 -5.86
C ARG A 130 -4.62 2.61 -7.36
N SER A 131 -3.70 1.95 -8.06
CA SER A 131 -3.62 1.93 -9.51
C SER A 131 -3.60 3.35 -10.10
N TYR A 132 -2.67 4.17 -9.61
CA TYR A 132 -2.41 5.50 -10.15
C TYR A 132 -2.03 5.43 -11.64
N ASP A 133 -1.26 4.41 -12.01
CA ASP A 133 -0.86 4.19 -13.40
C ASP A 133 -0.81 2.69 -13.72
N GLU A 134 -1.27 2.33 -14.91
CA GLU A 134 -1.25 0.97 -15.44
C GLU A 134 -0.07 0.84 -16.41
N ALA A 135 1.04 0.28 -15.94
CA ALA A 135 2.25 0.15 -16.76
C ALA A 135 2.07 -0.85 -17.91
N ASN A 136 1.26 -1.89 -17.71
CA ASN A 136 1.04 -2.96 -18.67
C ASN A 136 -0.43 -3.38 -18.72
N VAL A 137 -1.00 -3.44 -19.91
CA VAL A 137 -2.38 -3.90 -20.13
C VAL A 137 -2.37 -5.33 -20.64
N LYS A 138 -3.18 -6.20 -20.03
CA LYS A 138 -3.34 -7.57 -20.49
C LYS A 138 -4.05 -7.59 -21.85
N GLY A 139 -3.47 -8.31 -22.81
CA GLY A 139 -4.10 -8.55 -24.10
C GLY A 139 -5.46 -9.23 -23.99
N LYS A 140 -6.37 -8.92 -24.92
CA LYS A 140 -7.67 -9.61 -25.01
C LYS A 140 -7.43 -11.04 -25.54
N ARG A 141 -8.06 -12.03 -24.90
CA ARG A 141 -8.05 -13.41 -25.42
C ARG A 141 -8.72 -13.43 -26.79
N ALA A 142 -8.04 -13.97 -27.81
CA ALA A 142 -8.58 -14.06 -29.16
C ALA A 142 -9.74 -15.06 -29.25
N GLU A 143 -9.67 -16.16 -28.50
CA GLU A 143 -10.63 -17.26 -28.55
C GLU A 143 -11.23 -17.56 -27.17
N LYS A 144 -12.46 -18.09 -27.19
CA LYS A 144 -13.16 -18.59 -26.00
C LYS A 144 -12.92 -20.09 -25.90
N TYR A 145 -12.29 -20.52 -24.81
CA TYR A 145 -12.02 -21.93 -24.51
C TYR A 145 -12.93 -22.45 -23.39
N ASN A 146 -14.21 -22.10 -23.43
CA ASN A 146 -15.17 -22.56 -22.44
C ASN A 146 -15.83 -23.86 -22.96
N PRO A 147 -15.41 -25.05 -22.50
CA PRO A 147 -16.06 -26.28 -22.92
C PRO A 147 -17.51 -26.32 -22.39
N PRO A 148 -18.43 -27.01 -23.07
CA PRO A 148 -19.78 -27.24 -22.57
C PRO A 148 -19.78 -27.97 -21.22
N GLU A 149 -20.84 -27.76 -20.44
CA GLU A 149 -21.06 -28.52 -19.20
C GLU A 149 -21.08 -30.03 -19.49
N GLY A 150 -20.51 -30.83 -18.58
CA GLY A 150 -20.40 -32.29 -18.73
C GLY A 150 -19.16 -32.79 -19.49
N THR A 151 -18.27 -31.89 -19.96
CA THR A 151 -17.02 -32.29 -20.63
C THR A 151 -16.02 -32.99 -19.69
N THR A 152 -16.08 -32.71 -18.38
CA THR A 152 -15.20 -33.32 -17.38
C THR A 152 -15.90 -34.50 -16.71
N SER A 153 -15.26 -35.68 -16.72
CA SER A 153 -15.78 -36.89 -16.05
C SER A 153 -15.79 -36.71 -14.53
N VAL A 154 -16.96 -36.90 -13.89
CA VAL A 154 -17.13 -36.82 -12.44
C VAL A 154 -17.24 -38.23 -11.87
N LEU A 155 -16.29 -38.63 -11.01
CA LEU A 155 -16.28 -39.97 -10.39
C LEU A 155 -17.27 -40.09 -9.22
N HIS A 156 -17.42 -39.02 -8.43
CA HIS A 156 -18.32 -38.97 -7.29
C HIS A 156 -18.86 -37.55 -7.11
N LYS A 157 -20.15 -37.43 -6.81
CA LYS A 157 -20.83 -36.15 -6.55
C LYS A 157 -21.64 -36.29 -5.27
N SER A 158 -21.32 -35.51 -4.25
CA SER A 158 -22.18 -35.32 -3.07
C SER A 158 -22.78 -33.93 -3.11
N VAL A 159 -24.07 -33.83 -2.77
CA VAL A 159 -24.80 -32.57 -2.66
C VAL A 159 -25.32 -32.49 -1.23
N HIS A 160 -24.92 -31.46 -0.50
CA HIS A 160 -25.38 -31.19 0.84
C HIS A 160 -26.33 -29.99 0.80
N HIS A 161 -27.59 -30.23 1.12
CA HIS A 161 -28.56 -29.16 1.30
C HIS A 161 -28.30 -28.52 2.66
N VAL A 162 -27.96 -27.24 2.67
CA VAL A 162 -27.81 -26.45 3.89
C VAL A 162 -29.17 -25.84 4.20
N GLU A 163 -29.81 -26.32 5.25
CA GLU A 163 -30.96 -25.65 5.84
C GLU A 163 -30.45 -24.44 6.64
N PHE A 164 -30.96 -23.26 6.31
CA PHE A 164 -30.72 -22.04 7.07
C PHE A 164 -32.06 -21.43 7.47
N ASP A 165 -32.20 -21.14 8.76
CA ASP A 165 -33.29 -20.30 9.24
C ASP A 165 -32.91 -18.84 9.03
N VAL A 166 -33.76 -18.09 8.33
CA VAL A 166 -33.59 -16.64 8.17
C VAL A 166 -33.98 -15.97 9.49
N VAL A 167 -33.01 -15.81 10.40
CA VAL A 167 -33.24 -15.26 11.75
C VAL A 167 -33.51 -13.75 11.73
N THR A 168 -33.03 -13.01 10.72
CA THR A 168 -33.31 -11.56 10.62
C THR A 168 -33.22 -11.05 9.19
N THR A 169 -34.30 -10.45 8.70
CA THR A 169 -34.31 -9.70 7.44
C THR A 169 -34.19 -8.20 7.78
N ARG A 170 -33.03 -7.59 7.54
CA ARG A 170 -32.89 -6.12 7.65
C ARG A 170 -33.11 -5.51 6.27
N VAL A 171 -34.29 -4.92 6.06
CA VAL A 171 -34.55 -4.07 4.89
C VAL A 171 -33.76 -2.78 5.07
N VAL A 172 -32.60 -2.67 4.41
CA VAL A 172 -31.96 -1.37 4.19
C VAL A 172 -32.76 -0.72 3.06
N ARG A 173 -33.65 0.21 3.40
CA ARG A 173 -34.22 1.11 2.38
C ARG A 173 -33.08 1.98 1.89
N ASP A 174 -32.83 1.96 0.59
CA ASP A 174 -32.02 2.98 -0.07
C ASP A 174 -32.67 4.34 0.25
N ILE A 175 -32.06 5.06 1.19
CA ILE A 175 -32.30 6.49 1.34
C ILE A 175 -31.60 7.11 0.12
N PRO A 176 -32.31 7.80 -0.78
CA PRO A 176 -31.65 8.50 -1.88
C PRO A 176 -30.63 9.48 -1.28
N ALA A 177 -29.38 9.38 -1.70
CA ALA A 177 -28.38 10.37 -1.36
C ALA A 177 -28.89 11.75 -1.82
N HIS A 178 -29.10 12.66 -0.87
CA HIS A 178 -29.39 14.04 -1.18
C HIS A 178 -28.27 14.59 -2.07
N SER A 179 -28.67 15.21 -3.18
CA SER A 179 -27.81 16.03 -4.03
C SER A 179 -27.27 17.19 -3.19
N VAL A 180 -25.99 17.12 -2.83
CA VAL A 180 -25.27 18.28 -2.32
C VAL A 180 -24.85 19.10 -3.53
N GLU A 181 -25.70 20.05 -3.90
CA GLU A 181 -25.30 21.17 -4.77
C GLU A 181 -24.19 21.95 -4.08
N THR A 182 -23.15 22.29 -4.85
CA THR A 182 -22.09 23.23 -4.49
C THR A 182 -22.68 24.61 -4.24
N MET A 183 -22.22 25.30 -3.19
CA MET A 183 -22.38 26.75 -3.12
C MET A 183 -21.07 27.41 -2.70
N ASP A 184 -20.58 28.21 -3.63
CA ASP A 184 -19.51 29.18 -3.51
C ASP A 184 -19.71 30.09 -2.29
N LEU A 185 -18.60 30.50 -1.69
CA LEU A 185 -18.55 31.69 -0.84
C LEU A 185 -17.61 32.71 -1.49
N SER A 186 -18.23 33.61 -2.27
CA SER A 186 -17.90 35.03 -2.24
C SER A 186 -18.24 35.62 -0.87
#